data_AF-A0A223EEX9-F1
#
_entry.id   AF-A0A223EEX9-F1
#
_cell.length_a   1.000
_cell.length_b   1.000
_cell.length_c   1.000
_cell.angle_alpha   90.00
_cell.angle_beta   90.00
_cell.angle_gamma   90.00
#
_symmetry.space_group_name_H-M   'P 1'
#
loop_
_entity.id
_entity.type
_entity.pdbx_description
1 polymer ?
#
loop_
_entity_poly.entity_id
_entity_poly.type
_entity_poly.pdbx_seq_one_letter_code
_entity_poly.pdbx_strand_id
1 'polypeptide(L)'
;MNSGVPDAIISVRGIEKALQSNSEAKRKEAIDAAATERRIAAKWNRDGSTTALHHLQGDAPEMNLKRELAASLVSIVPRLGRWFDEGPYGPKFGPSELTTKY
;
A
#
# COMPACT_ATOMS: atom_id res chain seq x y z
N MET A 1 5.88 -6.25 -1.79
CA MET A 1 5.71 -6.97 -3.07
C MET A 1 4.31 -6.81 -3.68
N ASN A 2 3.57 -5.77 -3.27
CA ASN A 2 2.11 -5.71 -3.45
C ASN A 2 1.65 -5.02 -4.74
N SER A 3 2.57 -4.35 -5.46
CA SER A 3 2.17 -3.45 -6.56
C SER A 3 2.43 -4.01 -7.96
N GLY A 4 3.53 -4.73 -8.18
CA GLY A 4 4.01 -5.00 -9.55
C GLY A 4 3.06 -5.80 -10.46
N VAL A 5 2.40 -6.84 -9.94
CA VAL A 5 1.43 -7.63 -10.73
C VAL A 5 0.16 -6.80 -11.03
N PRO A 6 -0.49 -6.16 -10.04
CA PRO A 6 -1.57 -5.20 -10.26
C PRO A 6 -1.22 -4.06 -11.22
N ASP A 7 -0.03 -3.47 -11.08
CA ASP A 7 0.48 -2.42 -11.97
C ASP A 7 0.47 -2.92 -13.42
N ALA A 8 1.05 -4.10 -13.67
CA ALA A 8 1.08 -4.70 -15.00
C ALA A 8 -0.32 -4.98 -15.56
N ILE A 9 -1.22 -5.57 -14.76
CA ILE A 9 -2.58 -5.91 -15.20
C ILE A 9 -3.37 -4.66 -15.57
N ILE A 10 -3.37 -3.63 -14.72
CA ILE A 10 -4.12 -2.40 -14.98
C ILE A 10 -3.52 -1.62 -16.16
N SER A 11 -2.19 -1.59 -16.29
CA SER A 11 -1.54 -0.99 -17.46
C SER A 11 -1.93 -1.70 -18.76
N VAL A 12 -1.90 -3.04 -18.80
CA VAL A 12 -2.31 -3.81 -19.99
C VAL A 12 -3.78 -3.56 -20.33
N ARG A 13 -4.68 -3.52 -19.34
CA ARG A 13 -6.11 -3.20 -19.55
C ARG A 13 -6.32 -1.79 -20.11
N GLY A 14 -5.57 -0.81 -19.61
CA GLY A 14 -5.58 0.55 -20.14
C GLY A 14 -5.16 0.61 -21.61
N ILE A 15 -4.07 -0.10 -21.95
CA ILE A 15 -3.56 -0.22 -23.32
C ILE A 15 -4.58 -0.91 -24.23
N GLU A 16 -5.13 -2.04 -23.82
CA GLU A 16 -6.16 -2.78 -24.57
C GLU A 16 -7.37 -1.90 -24.86
N LYS A 17 -7.90 -1.20 -23.84
CA LYS A 17 -9.04 -0.30 -23.99
C LYS A 17 -8.73 0.88 -24.91
N ALA A 18 -7.51 1.40 -24.88
CA ALA A 18 -7.07 2.42 -25.82
C ALA A 18 -7.04 1.86 -27.26
N LEU A 19 -6.45 0.69 -27.48
CA LEU A 19 -6.41 0.06 -28.81
C LEU A 19 -7.81 -0.19 -29.41
N GLN A 20 -8.80 -0.47 -28.56
CA GLN A 20 -10.21 -0.66 -28.97
C GLN A 20 -10.99 0.65 -29.14
N SER A 21 -10.40 1.81 -28.84
CA SER A 21 -11.10 3.09 -28.85
C SER A 21 -11.18 3.72 -30.25
N ASN A 22 -12.38 4.15 -30.62
CA ASN A 22 -12.69 4.75 -31.93
C ASN A 22 -12.32 6.24 -32.06
N SER A 23 -11.71 6.85 -31.03
CA SER A 23 -11.26 8.24 -31.09
C SER A 23 -10.01 8.46 -30.25
N GLU A 24 -9.24 9.48 -30.63
CA GLU A 24 -8.04 9.88 -29.90
C GLU A 24 -8.34 10.33 -28.47
N ALA A 25 -9.48 11.01 -28.27
CA ALA A 25 -9.91 11.42 -26.94
C ALA A 25 -10.15 10.22 -26.01
N LYS A 26 -10.85 9.18 -26.50
CA LYS A 26 -11.12 7.96 -25.72
C LYS A 26 -9.85 7.14 -25.47
N ARG A 27 -8.89 7.15 -26.41
CA ARG A 27 -7.57 6.54 -26.21
C ARG A 27 -6.84 7.15 -25.03
N LYS A 28 -6.74 8.48 -25.00
CA LYS A 28 -6.08 9.20 -23.90
C LYS A 28 -6.78 8.96 -22.58
N GLU A 29 -8.11 9.04 -22.57
CA GLU A 29 -8.93 8.76 -21.38
C GLU A 29 -8.66 7.37 -20.79
N ALA A 30 -8.56 6.33 -21.64
CA ALA A 30 -8.28 4.96 -21.19
C ALA A 30 -6.89 4.83 -20.53
N ILE A 31 -5.86 5.46 -21.10
CA ILE A 31 -4.52 5.48 -20.53
C ILE A 31 -4.47 6.29 -19.23
N ASP A 32 -5.09 7.47 -19.21
CA ASP A 32 -5.12 8.36 -18.06
C ASP A 32 -5.87 7.75 -16.88
N ALA A 33 -6.95 7.00 -17.14
CA ALA A 33 -7.68 6.26 -16.11
C ALA A 33 -6.80 5.19 -15.46
N ALA A 34 -6.11 4.37 -16.25
CA ALA A 34 -5.18 3.36 -15.74
C ALA A 34 -4.02 3.99 -14.95
N ALA A 35 -3.42 5.06 -15.47
CA ALA A 35 -2.35 5.79 -14.79
C ALA A 35 -2.82 6.42 -13.47
N THR A 36 -4.04 6.97 -13.44
CA THR A 36 -4.63 7.58 -12.25
C THR A 36 -4.88 6.54 -11.17
N GLU A 37 -5.49 5.41 -11.53
CA GLU A 37 -5.69 4.28 -10.61
C GLU A 37 -4.36 3.81 -10.01
N ARG A 38 -3.34 3.62 -10.86
CA ARG A 38 -2.03 3.20 -10.36
C ARG A 38 -1.35 4.21 -9.46
N ARG A 39 -1.48 5.50 -9.77
CA ARG A 39 -0.94 6.57 -8.93
C ARG A 39 -1.59 6.59 -7.54
N ILE A 40 -2.90 6.36 -7.45
CA ILE A 40 -3.61 6.32 -6.17
C ILE A 40 -3.08 5.18 -5.31
N ALA A 41 -3.05 3.96 -5.85
CA ALA A 41 -2.53 2.79 -5.15
C ALA A 41 -1.05 2.90 -4.78
N ALA A 42 -0.21 3.46 -5.66
CA ALA A 42 1.20 3.66 -5.38
C ALA A 42 1.41 4.60 -4.18
N LYS A 43 0.65 5.70 -4.09
CA LYS A 43 0.69 6.60 -2.93
C LYS A 43 0.24 5.90 -1.66
N TRP A 44 -0.86 5.16 -1.72
CA TRP A 44 -1.36 4.38 -0.59
C TRP A 44 -0.33 3.37 -0.07
N ASN A 45 0.29 2.60 -0.98
CA ASN A 45 1.34 1.65 -0.65
C ASN A 45 2.58 2.34 -0.06
N ARG A 46 2.98 3.50 -0.60
CA ARG A 46 4.07 4.32 -0.05
C ARG A 46 3.77 4.74 1.38
N ASP A 47 2.60 5.32 1.63
CA ASP A 47 2.21 5.84 2.95
C ASP A 47 2.09 4.72 4.01
N GLY A 48 1.53 3.58 3.62
CA GLY A 48 1.50 2.40 4.48
C GLY A 48 2.88 1.81 4.76
N SER A 49 3.80 1.83 3.77
CA SER A 49 5.20 1.44 3.97
C SER A 49 5.93 2.42 4.89
N THR A 50 5.67 3.72 4.78
CA THR A 50 6.21 4.74 5.70
C THR A 50 5.74 4.48 7.13
N THR A 51 4.46 4.12 7.32
CA THR A 51 3.91 3.79 8.66
C THR A 51 4.59 2.55 9.23
N ALA A 52 4.78 1.51 8.41
CA ALA A 52 5.50 0.30 8.78
C ALA A 52 6.96 0.61 9.17
N LEU A 53 7.67 1.40 8.37
CA LEU A 53 9.03 1.83 8.67
C LEU A 53 9.11 2.66 9.94
N HIS A 54 8.17 3.57 10.18
CA HIS A 54 8.11 4.32 11.44
C HIS A 54 7.90 3.38 12.63
N HIS A 55 7.07 2.35 12.49
CA HIS A 55 6.89 1.33 13.52
C HIS A 55 8.13 0.45 13.73
N LEU A 56 8.89 0.09 12.68
CA LEU A 56 10.02 -0.84 12.77
C LEU A 56 11.36 -0.15 13.08
N GLN A 57 11.60 1.00 12.46
CA GLN A 57 12.91 1.67 12.37
C GLN A 57 12.85 3.16 12.74
N GLY A 58 11.67 3.73 12.97
CA GLY A 58 11.55 5.13 13.40
C GLY A 58 12.27 5.36 14.73
N ASP A 59 12.89 6.52 14.88
CA ASP A 59 13.67 6.96 16.05
C ASP A 59 12.86 7.82 17.03
N ALA A 60 11.56 8.01 16.77
CA ALA A 60 10.65 8.76 17.62
C ALA A 60 10.65 8.21 19.06
N PRO A 61 10.91 9.04 20.09
CA PRO A 61 11.03 8.60 21.48
C PRO A 61 9.81 7.82 21.98
N GLU A 62 8.60 8.23 21.60
CA GLU A 62 7.36 7.57 21.98
C GLU A 62 7.20 6.18 21.34
N MET A 63 7.74 5.98 20.15
CA MET A 63 7.71 4.67 19.48
C MET A 63 8.76 3.74 20.10
N ASN A 64 9.95 4.25 20.39
CA ASN A 64 10.99 3.49 21.09
C ASN A 64 10.52 3.01 22.47
N LEU A 65 9.89 3.89 23.26
CA LEU A 65 9.31 3.50 24.54
C LEU A 65 8.26 2.38 24.40
N LYS A 66 7.37 2.47 23.39
CA LYS A 66 6.38 1.43 23.12
C LYS A 66 7.04 0.09 22.78
N ARG A 67 8.11 0.10 21.96
CA ARG A 67 8.87 -1.12 21.63
C ARG A 67 9.56 -1.70 22.85
N GLU A 68 10.25 -0.89 23.65
CA GLU A 68 10.95 -1.35 24.85
C GLU A 68 9.97 -1.99 25.85
N LEU A 69 8.85 -1.32 26.13
CA LEU A 69 7.80 -1.86 26.99
C LEU A 69 7.20 -3.15 26.42
N ALA A 70 6.87 -3.17 25.13
CA ALA A 70 6.32 -4.35 24.47
C ALA A 70 7.28 -5.54 24.54
N ALA A 71 8.58 -5.31 24.30
CA ALA A 71 9.61 -6.34 24.38
C ALA A 71 9.79 -6.88 25.80
N SER A 72 9.77 -6.00 26.81
CA SER A 72 9.95 -6.40 28.21
C SER A 72 8.80 -7.26 28.77
N LEU A 73 7.60 -7.13 28.19
CA LEU A 73 6.38 -7.76 28.69
C LEU A 73 5.85 -8.90 27.79
N VAL A 74 6.52 -9.19 26.67
CA VAL A 74 6.02 -10.15 25.67
C VAL A 74 5.82 -11.57 26.22
N SER A 75 6.65 -11.98 27.18
CA SER A 75 6.56 -13.30 27.83
C SER A 75 5.31 -13.46 28.71
N ILE A 76 4.72 -12.34 29.15
CA ILE A 76 3.55 -12.32 30.05
C ILE A 76 2.29 -11.89 29.28
N VAL A 77 2.43 -11.00 28.30
CA VAL A 77 1.34 -10.46 27.50
C VAL A 77 1.58 -10.76 26.02
N PRO A 78 1.18 -11.94 25.51
CA PRO A 78 1.46 -12.36 24.13
C PRO A 78 0.93 -11.42 23.04
N ARG A 79 -0.06 -10.57 23.36
CA ARG A 79 -0.59 -9.56 22.45
C ARG A 79 0.48 -8.51 22.07
N LEU A 80 1.46 -8.26 22.94
CA LEU A 80 2.57 -7.34 22.64
C LEU A 80 3.52 -7.92 21.60
N GLY A 81 3.69 -9.25 21.57
CA GLY A 81 4.40 -9.93 20.48
C GLY A 81 3.69 -9.77 19.15
N ARG A 82 2.36 -9.96 19.13
CA ARG A 82 1.56 -9.70 17.92
C ARG A 82 1.65 -8.25 17.43
N TRP A 83 1.77 -7.28 18.33
CA TRP A 83 1.92 -5.88 17.95
C TRP A 83 3.22 -5.62 17.17
N PHE A 84 4.32 -6.30 17.52
CA PHE A 84 5.55 -6.27 16.71
C PHE A 84 5.33 -6.88 15.32
N ASP A 85 4.57 -7.98 15.25
CA ASP A 85 4.25 -8.65 13.98
C ASP A 85 3.32 -7.81 13.08
N GLU A 86 2.60 -6.81 13.62
CA GLU A 86 1.70 -5.98 12.83
C GLU A 86 2.41 -4.88 12.03
N GLY A 87 3.58 -4.43 12.49
CA GLY A 87 4.45 -3.47 11.79
C GLY A 87 4.75 -3.77 10.31
N PRO A 88 5.17 -4.98 9.92
CA PRO A 88 5.65 -5.29 8.57
C PRO A 88 4.58 -5.39 7.47
N TYR A 89 3.29 -5.52 7.81
CA TYR A 89 2.27 -5.87 6.81
C TYR A 89 1.70 -4.71 5.97
N GLY A 90 2.17 -3.47 6.19
CA GLY A 90 1.66 -2.30 5.50
C GLY A 90 0.14 -2.09 5.74
N PRO A 91 -0.56 -1.33 4.87
CA PRO A 91 -1.96 -1.04 5.08
C PRO A 91 -2.81 -2.31 4.94
N LYS A 92 -3.74 -2.52 5.88
CA LYS A 92 -4.60 -3.72 5.92
C LYS A 92 -5.61 -3.73 4.76
N PHE A 93 -6.02 -2.57 4.29
CA PHE A 93 -7.00 -2.36 3.21
C PHE A 93 -6.40 -1.56 2.05
N GLY A 94 -7.11 -1.50 0.93
CA GLY A 94 -6.78 -0.61 -0.19
C GLY A 94 -7.27 0.83 0.04
N PRO A 95 -6.88 1.77 -0.85
CA PRO A 95 -7.47 3.10 -0.87
C PRO A 95 -8.97 3.02 -1.19
N SER A 96 -9.79 3.88 -0.59
CA SER A 96 -11.26 3.87 -0.72
C SER A 96 -11.77 4.07 -2.15
N GLU A 97 -10.96 4.72 -2.97
CA GLU A 97 -11.25 5.07 -4.36
C GLU A 97 -11.07 3.88 -5.31
N LEU A 98 -10.41 2.80 -4.84
CA LEU A 98 -10.17 1.61 -5.63
C LEU A 98 -10.95 0.42 -5.06
N THR A 99 -11.46 -0.42 -5.96
CA THR A 99 -12.22 -1.63 -5.59
C THR A 99 -11.32 -2.76 -5.11
N THR A 100 -10.00 -2.64 -5.28
CA THR A 100 -9.04 -3.66 -4.84
C THR A 100 -8.00 -3.08 -3.89
N LYS A 101 -7.36 -3.96 -3.11
CA LYS A 101 -6.26 -3.59 -2.23
C LYS A 101 -5.06 -3.01 -2.99
N TYR A 102 -4.96 -3.31 -4.28
CA TYR A 102 -3.78 -3.07 -5.07
C TYR A 102 -4.01 -2.12 -6.23
#